data_AF-A0A8J8AE45-F1
#
_entry.id   AF-A0A8J8AE45-F1
#
_cell.length_a   1.000
_cell.length_b   1.000
_cell.length_c   1.000
_cell.angle_alpha   90.00
_cell.angle_beta   90.00
_cell.angle_gamma   90.00
#
_symmetry.space_group_name_H-M   'P 1'
#
loop_
_entity.id
_entity.type
_entity.pdbx_description
1 polymer ?
#
loop_
_entity_poly.entity_id
_entity_poly.type
_entity_poly.pdbx_seq_one_letter_code
_entity_poly.pdbx_strand_id
1 'polypeptide(L)'
;HAYKLIQGQLTPLGVKREGGGTYNNLFDAHPPFQIDGNFGCTSGITEMLVQSADGAVHLLPALPDVWEKQGTLSGIKAIGGFEIVRMEWKDGKLSKAIIKSTLGGNLRLRTPNAIKSTDGVIKTATGENKNPFYKIIATHEPVISPKATITAPEIKQTLL
;
A
#
# COMPACT_ATOMS: atom_id res chain seq x y z
N HIS A 1 2.61 12.25 -2.99
CA HIS A 1 2.33 12.12 -4.44
C HIS A 1 0.98 11.45 -4.72
N ALA A 2 0.76 10.20 -4.28
CA ALA A 2 -0.46 9.43 -4.59
C ALA A 2 -1.79 10.15 -4.25
N TYR A 3 -1.88 10.84 -3.10
CA TYR A 3 -3.06 11.62 -2.75
C TYR A 3 -3.43 12.70 -3.78
N LYS A 4 -2.43 13.31 -4.46
CA LYS A 4 -2.67 14.29 -5.52
C LYS A 4 -3.35 13.64 -6.74
N LEU A 5 -3.05 12.36 -7.03
CA LEU A 5 -3.71 11.61 -8.09
C LEU A 5 -5.17 11.32 -7.72
N ILE A 6 -5.47 10.97 -6.47
CA ILE A 6 -6.84 10.82 -5.96
C ILE A 6 -7.61 12.14 -6.10
N GLN A 7 -7.02 13.27 -5.71
CA GLN A 7 -7.64 14.58 -5.91
C GLN A 7 -7.91 14.86 -7.40
N GLY A 8 -7.01 14.42 -8.28
CA GLY A 8 -7.20 14.49 -9.72
C GLY A 8 -8.40 13.69 -10.20
N GLN A 9 -8.49 12.42 -9.78
CA GLN A 9 -9.59 11.51 -10.08
C GLN A 9 -10.94 12.08 -9.61
N LEU A 10 -11.00 12.55 -8.36
CA LEU A 10 -12.23 13.06 -7.72
C LEU A 10 -12.56 14.51 -8.11
N THR A 11 -11.92 15.07 -9.13
CA THR A 11 -12.28 16.37 -9.68
C THR A 11 -13.50 16.21 -10.60
N PRO A 12 -14.58 17.01 -10.44
CA PRO A 12 -15.71 16.96 -11.35
C PRO A 12 -15.30 17.21 -12.81
N LEU A 13 -15.85 16.42 -13.73
CA LEU A 13 -15.59 16.58 -15.17
C LEU A 13 -15.96 18.02 -15.62
N GLY A 14 -15.07 18.65 -16.40
CA GLY A 14 -15.24 20.01 -16.90
C GLY A 14 -14.64 21.11 -16.02
N VAL A 15 -14.23 20.81 -14.77
CA VAL A 15 -13.47 21.76 -13.94
C VAL A 15 -12.06 21.98 -14.51
N LYS A 16 -11.43 20.91 -15.02
CA LYS A 16 -10.21 21.01 -15.82
C LYS A 16 -10.61 21.08 -17.29
N ARG A 17 -10.10 22.10 -17.98
CA ARG A 17 -10.40 22.37 -19.40
C ARG A 17 -10.03 21.19 -20.31
N GLU A 18 -8.99 20.45 -19.93
CA GLU A 18 -8.54 19.22 -20.59
C GLU A 18 -8.29 18.15 -19.53
N GLY A 19 -8.66 16.90 -19.83
CA GLY A 19 -8.42 15.73 -18.99
C GLY A 19 -9.68 15.05 -18.45
N GLY A 20 -9.45 13.92 -17.76
CA GLY A 20 -10.47 13.13 -17.12
C GLY A 20 -10.90 13.68 -15.75
N GLY A 21 -11.70 12.89 -15.05
CA GLY A 21 -12.20 13.22 -13.71
C GLY A 21 -13.34 12.31 -13.32
N THR A 22 -14.34 12.88 -12.65
CA THR A 22 -15.48 12.13 -12.14
C THR A 22 -16.78 12.82 -12.54
N TYR A 23 -17.76 12.05 -13.03
CA TYR A 23 -19.12 12.51 -13.26
C TYR A 23 -19.88 12.74 -11.94
N ASN A 24 -21.02 13.43 -11.97
CA ASN A 24 -21.84 13.69 -10.77
C ASN A 24 -22.33 12.41 -10.07
N ASN A 25 -22.40 11.29 -10.78
CA ASN A 25 -22.75 9.97 -10.25
C ASN A 25 -21.52 9.17 -9.74
N LEU A 26 -20.37 9.82 -9.60
CA LEU A 26 -19.09 9.25 -9.20
C LEU A 26 -18.46 8.25 -10.19
N PHE A 27 -18.98 8.16 -11.41
CA PHE A 27 -18.32 7.38 -12.46
C PHE A 27 -17.05 8.07 -12.93
N ASP A 28 -16.02 7.28 -13.15
CA ASP A 28 -14.80 7.72 -13.80
C ASP A 28 -15.09 8.22 -15.21
N ALA A 29 -14.35 9.26 -15.59
CA ALA A 29 -14.47 9.93 -16.87
C ALA A 29 -13.09 9.94 -17.53
N HIS A 30 -12.89 9.08 -18.53
CA HIS A 30 -11.73 9.19 -19.42
C HIS A 30 -11.71 10.54 -20.18
N PRO A 31 -12.84 11.20 -20.55
CA PRO A 31 -14.19 10.76 -20.96
C PRO A 31 -14.23 10.00 -22.31
N PRO A 32 -15.35 9.31 -22.67
CA PRO A 32 -16.59 9.14 -21.89
C PRO A 32 -16.37 8.20 -20.68
N PHE A 33 -17.46 7.75 -20.04
CA PHE A 33 -17.39 6.78 -18.94
C PHE A 33 -16.54 5.55 -19.29
N GLN A 34 -15.60 5.23 -18.41
CA GLN A 34 -14.85 3.98 -18.35
C GLN A 34 -14.80 3.54 -16.87
N ILE A 35 -15.01 2.26 -16.58
CA ILE A 35 -15.10 1.79 -15.18
C ILE A 35 -13.73 1.47 -14.55
N ASP A 36 -12.69 1.40 -15.38
CA ASP A 36 -11.33 1.08 -14.97
C ASP A 36 -10.77 2.09 -13.97
N GLY A 37 -11.03 3.39 -14.12
CA GLY A 37 -10.59 4.41 -13.16
C GLY A 37 -11.26 4.27 -11.78
N ASN A 38 -12.52 3.84 -11.70
CA ASN A 38 -13.19 3.59 -10.41
C ASN A 38 -12.51 2.44 -9.64
N PHE A 39 -12.25 1.32 -10.33
CA PHE A 39 -11.60 0.16 -9.72
C PHE A 39 -10.12 0.43 -9.44
N GLY A 40 -9.43 1.12 -10.35
CA GLY A 40 -8.05 1.53 -10.20
C GLY A 40 -7.85 2.48 -9.02
N CYS A 41 -8.74 3.46 -8.83
CA CYS A 41 -8.71 4.35 -7.67
C CYS A 41 -8.88 3.59 -6.35
N THR A 42 -9.84 2.66 -6.29
CA THR A 42 -10.06 1.80 -5.11
C THR A 42 -8.81 0.97 -4.79
N SER A 43 -8.22 0.34 -5.81
CA SER A 43 -6.98 -0.42 -5.66
C SER A 43 -5.82 0.48 -5.20
N GLY A 44 -5.69 1.67 -5.78
CA GLY A 44 -4.66 2.64 -5.42
C GLY A 44 -4.76 3.09 -3.97
N ILE A 45 -5.97 3.37 -3.46
CA ILE A 45 -6.19 3.70 -2.04
C ILE A 45 -5.78 2.53 -1.14
N THR A 46 -6.07 1.29 -1.55
CA THR A 46 -5.67 0.10 -0.79
C THR A 46 -4.15 -0.05 -0.75
N GLU A 47 -3.47 0.05 -1.89
CA GLU A 47 -2.01 -0.06 -2.00
C GLU A 47 -1.25 1.09 -1.32
N MET A 48 -1.91 2.22 -1.05
CA MET A 48 -1.34 3.29 -0.21
C MET A 48 -1.28 2.91 1.27
N LEU A 49 -2.22 2.07 1.73
CA LEU A 49 -2.37 1.71 3.13
C LEU A 49 -1.81 0.32 3.46
N VAL A 50 -1.82 -0.60 2.50
CA VAL A 50 -1.33 -1.99 2.66
C VAL A 50 -0.77 -2.47 1.33
N GLN A 51 0.46 -3.01 1.35
CA GLN A 51 1.03 -3.77 0.24
C GLN A 51 1.38 -5.19 0.71
N SER A 52 1.35 -6.19 -0.18
CA SER A 52 1.71 -7.57 0.21
C SER A 52 2.50 -8.36 -0.84
N ALA A 53 2.98 -7.70 -1.90
CA ALA A 53 3.68 -8.36 -3.00
C ALA A 53 5.21 -8.45 -2.82
N ASP A 54 5.82 -7.66 -1.92
CA ASP A 54 7.28 -7.54 -1.76
C ASP A 54 7.81 -8.35 -0.56
N GLY A 55 7.44 -9.63 -0.47
CA GLY A 55 8.01 -10.56 0.49
C GLY A 55 7.52 -10.39 1.94
N ALA A 56 6.71 -9.37 2.20
CA ALA A 56 6.11 -9.05 3.49
C ALA A 56 4.78 -8.32 3.30
N VAL A 57 3.93 -8.33 4.34
CA VAL A 57 2.80 -7.41 4.44
C VAL A 57 3.32 -6.07 4.95
N HIS A 58 3.32 -5.05 4.10
CA HIS A 58 3.76 -3.70 4.42
C HIS A 58 2.57 -2.84 4.82
N LEU A 59 2.57 -2.39 6.08
CA LEU A 59 1.52 -1.57 6.66
C LEU A 59 1.88 -0.09 6.57
N LEU A 60 0.95 0.74 6.11
CA LEU A 60 1.10 2.18 5.89
C LEU A 60 2.30 2.57 4.98
N PRO A 61 2.50 1.89 3.82
CA PRO A 61 3.64 2.14 2.95
C PRO A 61 3.67 3.56 2.36
N ALA A 62 2.50 4.16 2.11
CA ALA A 62 2.37 5.47 1.48
C ALA A 62 1.21 6.30 2.04
N LEU A 63 1.04 6.28 3.37
CA LEU A 63 0.04 7.08 4.09
C LEU A 63 0.22 8.58 3.74
N PRO A 64 -0.79 9.26 3.19
CA PRO A 64 -0.74 10.70 2.95
C PRO A 64 -0.71 11.50 4.25
N ASP A 65 0.06 12.59 4.24
CA ASP A 65 0.17 13.55 5.35
C ASP A 65 -1.22 14.03 5.83
N VAL A 66 -2.16 14.23 4.91
CA VAL A 66 -3.54 14.64 5.22
C VAL A 66 -4.34 13.61 6.03
N TRP A 67 -3.91 12.35 6.05
CA TRP A 67 -4.52 11.25 6.80
C TRP A 67 -3.70 10.85 8.03
N GLU A 68 -2.52 11.45 8.25
CA GLU A 68 -1.60 11.02 9.32
C GLU A 68 -2.19 11.21 10.72
N LYS A 69 -3.00 12.25 10.93
CA LYS A 69 -3.56 12.57 12.25
C LYS A 69 -4.19 11.35 12.93
N GLN A 70 -5.08 10.66 12.22
CA GLN A 70 -5.69 9.40 12.67
C GLN A 70 -6.46 8.74 11.54
N GLY A 71 -6.60 7.42 11.60
CA GLY A 71 -7.53 6.70 10.75
C GLY A 71 -7.58 5.20 11.04
N THR A 72 -8.51 4.52 10.37
CA THR A 72 -8.73 3.08 10.51
C THR A 72 -9.00 2.43 9.17
N LEU A 73 -8.68 1.15 9.06
CA LEU A 73 -8.93 0.30 7.91
C LEU A 73 -9.31 -1.11 8.39
N SER A 74 -10.17 -1.81 7.67
CA SER A 74 -10.62 -3.16 8.02
C SER A 74 -10.99 -3.98 6.80
N GLY A 75 -10.81 -5.30 6.87
CA GLY A 75 -11.27 -6.25 5.86
C GLY A 75 -10.33 -6.41 4.65
N ILE A 76 -9.10 -5.89 4.72
CA ILE A 76 -8.13 -6.03 3.63
C ILE A 76 -7.51 -7.42 3.65
N LYS A 77 -7.45 -8.08 2.49
CA LYS A 77 -6.81 -9.38 2.33
C LYS A 77 -5.42 -9.18 1.71
N ALA A 78 -4.40 -9.57 2.45
CA ALA A 78 -3.04 -9.68 1.94
C ALA A 78 -2.76 -11.07 1.36
N ILE A 79 -1.76 -11.14 0.48
CA ILE A 79 -1.27 -12.39 -0.14
C ILE A 79 -0.96 -13.44 0.95
N GLY A 80 -1.18 -14.72 0.65
CA GLY A 80 -0.93 -15.82 1.59
C GLY A 80 -2.00 -16.00 2.68
N GLY A 81 -3.19 -15.43 2.51
CA GLY A 81 -4.32 -15.68 3.40
C GLY A 81 -4.23 -14.94 4.72
N PHE A 82 -3.70 -13.71 4.72
CA PHE A 82 -3.68 -12.85 5.90
C PHE A 82 -4.73 -11.74 5.75
N GLU A 83 -5.76 -11.78 6.59
CA GLU A 83 -6.79 -10.75 6.64
C GLU A 83 -6.43 -9.71 7.71
N ILE A 84 -6.30 -8.45 7.30
CA ILE A 84 -6.21 -7.31 8.20
C ILE A 84 -7.63 -6.99 8.65
N VAL A 85 -8.05 -7.67 9.73
CA VAL A 85 -9.37 -7.49 10.34
C VAL A 85 -9.54 -6.04 10.79
N ARG A 86 -8.48 -5.44 11.33
CA ARG A 86 -8.47 -4.04 11.73
C ARG A 86 -7.05 -3.49 11.75
N MET A 87 -6.86 -2.30 11.24
CA MET A 87 -5.64 -1.51 11.35
C MET A 87 -6.02 -0.09 11.78
N GLU A 88 -5.24 0.47 12.69
CA GLU A 88 -5.41 1.84 13.17
C GLU A 88 -4.07 2.56 13.18
N TRP A 89 -4.11 3.85 12.88
CA TRP A 89 -2.94 4.71 12.98
C TRP A 89 -3.28 6.03 13.63
N LYS A 90 -2.25 6.66 14.19
CA LYS A 90 -2.30 8.00 14.77
C LYS A 90 -0.94 8.66 14.61
N ASP A 91 -0.93 9.94 14.25
CA ASP A 91 0.28 10.73 14.01
C ASP A 91 1.29 10.02 13.08
N GLY A 92 0.76 9.44 11.99
CA GLY A 92 1.52 8.71 10.98
C GLY A 92 2.07 7.34 11.41
N LYS A 93 1.75 6.89 12.63
CA LYS A 93 2.27 5.65 13.22
C LYS A 93 1.18 4.60 13.39
N LEU A 94 1.56 3.35 13.18
CA LEU A 94 0.70 2.20 13.45
C LEU A 94 0.47 2.08 14.96
N SER A 95 -0.79 2.18 15.37
CA SER A 95 -1.21 2.06 16.78
C SER A 95 -1.82 0.69 17.09
N LYS A 96 -2.47 0.06 16.10
CA LYS A 96 -3.07 -1.27 16.25
C LYS A 96 -3.14 -1.99 14.91
N ALA A 97 -2.89 -3.30 14.94
CA ALA A 97 -3.19 -4.21 13.84
C ALA A 97 -3.74 -5.52 14.42
N ILE A 98 -4.89 -5.96 13.91
CA ILE A 98 -5.48 -7.28 14.15
C ILE A 98 -5.41 -8.01 12.82
N ILE A 99 -4.63 -9.09 12.77
CA ILE A 99 -4.42 -9.86 11.55
C ILE A 99 -4.84 -11.31 11.83
N LYS A 100 -5.73 -11.81 10.98
CA LYS A 100 -6.18 -13.20 11.01
C LYS A 100 -5.49 -13.97 9.89
N SER A 101 -4.86 -15.09 10.24
CA SER A 101 -4.36 -16.04 9.25
C SER A 101 -5.43 -17.07 8.92
N THR A 102 -5.71 -17.28 7.64
CA THR A 102 -6.66 -18.30 7.15
C THR A 102 -5.96 -19.54 6.59
N LEU A 103 -4.67 -19.43 6.25
CA LEU A 103 -3.87 -20.52 5.66
C LEU A 103 -2.65 -20.91 6.51
N GLY A 104 -2.39 -20.21 7.63
CA GLY A 104 -1.20 -20.39 8.45
C GLY A 104 0.06 -19.80 7.80
N GLY A 105 1.22 -20.34 8.18
CA GLY A 105 2.52 -19.94 7.64
C GLY A 105 3.15 -18.71 8.30
N ASN A 106 4.36 -18.39 7.84
CA ASN A 106 5.13 -17.25 8.37
C ASN A 106 4.51 -15.93 7.90
N LEU A 107 4.05 -15.11 8.85
CA LEU A 107 3.65 -13.72 8.59
C LEU A 107 4.86 -12.82 8.85
N ARG A 108 5.35 -12.17 7.80
CA ARG A 108 6.35 -11.11 7.90
C ARG A 108 5.65 -9.77 7.73
N LEU A 109 5.88 -8.85 8.66
CA LEU A 109 5.34 -7.50 8.63
C LEU A 109 6.46 -6.51 8.34
N ARG A 110 6.16 -5.51 7.51
CA ARG A 110 6.98 -4.29 7.38
C ARG A 110 6.17 -3.14 7.95
N THR A 111 6.70 -2.41 8.93
CA THR A 111 5.96 -1.37 9.67
C THR A 111 6.72 -0.04 9.75
N PRO A 112 6.03 1.10 9.90
CA PRO A 112 6.68 2.41 10.03
C PRO A 112 7.28 2.67 11.42
N ASN A 113 6.91 1.86 12.41
CA ASN A 113 7.39 1.97 13.79
C ASN A 113 7.45 0.60 14.47
N ALA A 114 8.17 0.52 15.59
CA ALA A 114 8.26 -0.69 16.39
C ALA A 114 6.88 -1.10 16.91
N ILE A 115 6.62 -2.41 16.90
CA ILE A 115 5.36 -3.01 17.35
C ILE A 115 5.63 -4.05 18.43
N LYS A 116 4.61 -4.35 19.22
CA LYS A 116 4.58 -5.45 20.17
C LYS A 116 3.36 -6.31 19.87
N SER A 117 3.48 -7.62 20.01
CA SER A 117 2.31 -8.48 19.95
C SER A 117 1.63 -8.54 21.31
N THR A 118 0.31 -8.57 21.31
CA THR A 118 -0.50 -8.97 22.47
C THR A 118 -0.71 -10.48 22.51
N ASP A 119 -0.44 -11.18 21.41
CA ASP A 119 -0.62 -12.61 21.25
C ASP A 119 0.61 -13.22 20.54
N GLY A 120 1.43 -13.96 21.30
CA GLY A 120 2.66 -14.58 20.80
C GLY A 120 3.89 -13.67 20.76
N VAL A 121 4.91 -14.13 20.03
CA VAL A 121 6.26 -13.52 20.00
C VAL A 121 6.55 -12.93 18.63
N ILE A 122 6.93 -11.66 18.58
CA ILE A 122 7.48 -11.01 17.38
C ILE A 122 9.01 -11.09 17.45
N LYS A 123 9.62 -11.40 16.31
CA LYS A 123 11.08 -11.39 16.12
C LYS A 123 11.39 -10.54 14.90
N THR A 124 12.47 -9.77 14.97
CA THR A 124 13.01 -9.06 13.80
C THR A 124 13.27 -10.05 12.68
N ALA A 125 12.68 -9.81 11.51
CA ALA A 125 12.83 -10.71 10.39
C ALA A 125 14.21 -10.57 9.74
N THR A 126 14.77 -11.71 9.31
CA THR A 126 16.04 -11.79 8.57
C THR A 126 15.90 -12.73 7.38
N GLY A 127 16.75 -12.56 6.36
CA GLY A 127 16.75 -13.38 5.15
C GLY A 127 15.44 -13.35 4.37
N GLU A 128 15.20 -14.34 3.52
CA GLU A 128 13.97 -14.46 2.72
C GLU A 128 12.78 -14.93 3.56
N ASN A 129 11.57 -14.57 3.12
CA ASN A 129 10.35 -15.07 3.75
C ASN A 129 10.09 -16.51 3.29
N LYS A 130 10.12 -17.46 4.24
CA LYS A 130 9.90 -18.89 3.97
C LYS A 130 8.47 -19.24 3.56
N ASN A 131 7.53 -18.30 3.68
CA ASN A 131 6.17 -18.51 3.23
C ASN A 131 6.13 -18.54 1.68
N PRO A 132 5.69 -19.64 1.03
CA PRO A 132 5.75 -19.78 -0.42
C PRO A 132 4.92 -18.73 -1.18
N PHE A 133 3.90 -18.14 -0.55
CA PHE A 133 3.12 -17.06 -1.14
C PHE A 133 3.89 -15.73 -1.25
N TYR A 134 5.02 -15.61 -0.57
CA TYR A 134 5.86 -14.40 -0.51
C TYR A 134 7.20 -14.58 -1.23
N LYS A 135 7.31 -15.60 -2.09
CA LYS A 135 8.52 -15.81 -2.89
C LYS A 135 8.68 -14.67 -3.90
N ILE A 136 9.79 -13.96 -3.82
CA ILE A 136 10.18 -12.94 -4.80
C ILE A 136 10.96 -13.61 -5.92
N ILE A 137 10.56 -13.35 -7.16
CA ILE A 137 11.24 -13.84 -8.33
C ILE A 137 12.36 -12.86 -8.66
N ALA A 138 13.62 -13.33 -8.62
CA ALA A 138 14.75 -12.53 -9.06
C ALA A 138 14.56 -12.16 -10.54
N THR A 139 14.74 -10.89 -10.86
CA THR A 139 14.74 -10.38 -12.24
C THR A 139 16.17 -10.16 -12.70
N HIS A 140 16.35 -10.00 -14.02
CA HIS A 140 17.67 -9.68 -14.56
C HIS A 140 18.12 -8.30 -14.10
N GLU A 141 19.43 -8.14 -13.89
CA GLU A 141 20.02 -6.85 -13.60
C GLU A 141 19.67 -5.82 -14.70
N PRO A 142 19.34 -4.56 -14.33
CA PRO A 142 19.02 -3.54 -15.30
C PRO A 142 20.24 -3.20 -16.16
N VAL A 143 20.02 -2.96 -17.46
CA VAL A 143 21.08 -2.48 -18.36
C VAL A 143 21.30 -0.99 -18.11
N ILE A 144 22.46 -0.63 -17.55
CA ILE A 144 22.81 0.74 -17.20
C ILE A 144 23.72 1.34 -18.28
N SER A 145 23.30 2.46 -18.85
CA SER A 145 24.15 3.24 -19.77
C SER A 145 25.36 3.81 -19.04
N PRO A 146 26.58 3.75 -19.62
CA PRO A 146 27.77 4.41 -19.03
C PRO A 146 27.63 5.92 -18.84
N LYS A 147 26.64 6.56 -19.51
CA LYS A 147 26.35 8.00 -19.38
C LYS A 147 25.30 8.31 -18.31
N ALA A 148 24.70 7.31 -17.67
CA ALA A 148 23.65 7.51 -16.70
C ALA A 148 24.22 7.92 -15.34
N THR A 149 23.64 8.96 -14.74
CA THR A 149 23.81 9.27 -13.32
C THR A 149 22.64 8.65 -12.56
N ILE A 150 22.92 7.73 -11.65
CA ILE A 150 21.90 7.06 -10.83
C ILE A 150 21.87 7.71 -9.45
N THR A 151 20.72 8.27 -9.10
CA THR A 151 20.43 8.76 -7.75
C THR A 151 19.42 7.83 -7.11
N ALA A 152 19.78 7.21 -5.98
CA ALA A 152 18.85 6.38 -5.23
C ALA A 152 17.72 7.25 -4.65
N PRO A 153 16.46 6.76 -4.64
CA PRO A 153 15.37 7.49 -4.01
C PRO A 153 15.54 7.51 -2.50
N GLU A 154 15.14 8.61 -1.87
CA GLU A 154 14.98 8.67 -0.42
C GLU A 154 13.68 7.93 -0.03
N ILE A 155 13.81 6.91 0.82
CA ILE A 155 12.69 6.08 1.28
C ILE A 155 12.56 6.22 2.79
N LYS A 156 11.31 6.35 3.29
CA LYS A 156 11.03 6.34 4.73
C LYS A 156 11.56 5.05 5.35
N GLN A 157 12.23 5.14 6.50
CA GLN A 157 12.71 3.95 7.20
C GLN A 157 11.53 3.10 7.68
N THR A 158 11.70 1.78 7.60
CA THR A 158 10.71 0.79 8.02
C THR A 158 11.38 -0.33 8.79
N LEU A 159 10.62 -1.04 9.62
CA LEU A 159 11.09 -2.18 10.41
C LEU A 159 10.52 -3.48 9.86
N LEU A 160 11.31 -4.55 9.92
CA LEU A 160 10.96 -5.93 9.53
C LEU A 160 11.04 -6.88 10.73
#